data_AF-A0A4S3JEK1-F1
#
_entry.id   AF-A0A4S3JEK1-F1
#
_cell.length_a   1.000
_cell.length_b   1.000
_cell.length_c   1.000
_cell.angle_alpha   90.00
_cell.angle_beta   90.00
_cell.angle_gamma   90.00
#
_symmetry.space_group_name_H-M   'P 1'
#
loop_
_entity.id
_entity.type
_entity.pdbx_description
1 polymer ?
#
loop_
_entity_poly.entity_id
_entity_poly.type
_entity_poly.pdbx_seq_one_letter_code
_entity_poly.pdbx_strand_id
1 'polypeptide(L)'
;MAPRRHATPWRERRSVQGGFLDQKKRAKADRERFRRGKWACFKRLNDLYLDGIDVGRERHIYVVVSTKAKGRDESTRYTTYNSHPNEDWVPPFDMVTNHWPQTDQWAPKDFERKQGKDLQKTQNSQAATNRQPRFTIPAPPALNLPLTPILAEFAP
;
A
#
# COMPACT_ATOMS: atom_id res chain seq x y z
N MET A 1 18.38 45.20 -26.81
CA MET A 1 18.45 44.25 -25.66
C MET A 1 17.03 43.82 -25.31
N ALA A 2 16.70 42.53 -25.45
CA ALA A 2 15.37 42.02 -25.11
C ALA A 2 15.26 41.74 -23.59
N PRO A 3 14.11 42.02 -22.94
CA PRO A 3 13.98 41.79 -21.51
C PRO A 3 13.96 40.29 -21.20
N ARG A 4 14.80 39.88 -20.24
CA ARG A 4 14.86 38.50 -19.73
C ARG A 4 13.51 38.16 -19.09
N ARG A 5 12.79 37.19 -19.66
CA ARG A 5 11.58 36.63 -19.07
C ARG A 5 11.97 35.88 -17.79
N HIS A 6 11.66 36.45 -16.63
CA HIS A 6 11.79 35.76 -15.35
C HIS A 6 10.87 34.54 -15.36
N ALA A 7 11.45 33.35 -15.42
CA ALA A 7 10.71 32.11 -15.36
C ALA A 7 10.08 31.98 -13.96
N THR A 8 8.75 32.08 -13.89
CA THR A 8 8.01 31.91 -12.64
C THR A 8 8.38 30.56 -12.01
N PRO A 9 8.80 30.51 -10.73
CA PRO A 9 9.18 29.28 -10.07
C PRO A 9 8.02 28.27 -10.06
N TRP A 10 8.37 27.00 -10.26
CA TRP A 10 7.38 25.92 -10.48
C TRP A 10 6.35 25.76 -9.35
N ARG A 11 6.66 26.21 -8.13
CA ARG A 11 5.74 26.18 -6.98
C ARG A 11 4.59 27.18 -7.14
N GLU A 12 4.86 28.38 -7.64
CA GLU A 12 3.83 29.39 -7.91
C GLU A 12 2.89 28.96 -9.04
N ARG A 13 3.43 28.29 -10.07
CA ARG A 13 2.59 27.72 -11.14
C ARG A 13 1.58 26.69 -10.61
N ARG A 14 1.96 25.91 -9.59
CA ARG A 14 1.09 24.91 -8.95
C ARG A 14 0.13 25.51 -7.92
N SER A 15 0.48 26.61 -7.26
CA SER A 15 -0.43 27.27 -6.32
C SER A 15 -1.55 28.03 -7.04
N VAL A 16 -1.25 28.63 -8.21
CA VAL A 16 -2.25 29.32 -9.05
C VAL A 16 -3.13 28.32 -9.81
N GLN A 17 -2.61 27.14 -10.16
CA GLN A 17 -3.42 25.98 -10.58
C GLN A 17 -4.05 25.31 -9.34
N GLY A 18 -4.92 26.03 -8.66
CA GLY A 18 -5.74 25.51 -7.57
C GLY A 18 -6.37 24.16 -7.92
N GLY A 19 -6.47 23.29 -6.91
CA GLY A 19 -6.92 21.91 -7.03
C GLY A 19 -8.07 21.72 -8.02
N PHE A 20 -7.81 20.92 -9.05
CA PHE A 20 -8.78 20.44 -10.05
C PHE A 20 -9.88 21.44 -10.45
N LEU A 21 -9.52 22.58 -11.05
CA LEU A 21 -10.47 23.44 -11.78
C LEU A 21 -11.21 22.69 -12.90
N ASP A 22 -10.64 21.62 -13.44
CA ASP A 22 -11.23 20.79 -14.48
C ASP A 22 -11.96 19.57 -13.86
N GLN A 23 -13.29 19.58 -13.97
CA GLN A 23 -14.17 18.52 -13.47
C GLN A 23 -13.82 17.14 -14.05
N LYS A 24 -13.31 17.07 -15.29
CA LYS A 24 -12.88 15.80 -15.90
C LYS A 24 -11.63 15.26 -15.23
N LYS A 25 -10.65 16.14 -14.92
CA LYS A 25 -9.43 15.74 -14.20
C LYS A 25 -9.75 15.29 -12.77
N ARG A 26 -10.69 15.97 -12.10
CA ARG A 26 -11.19 15.56 -10.78
C ARG A 26 -11.82 14.16 -10.83
N ALA A 27 -12.74 13.94 -11.77
CA ALA A 27 -13.40 12.65 -11.92
C ALA A 27 -12.41 11.51 -12.20
N LYS A 28 -11.36 11.76 -13.00
CA LYS A 28 -10.29 10.79 -13.23
C LYS A 28 -9.49 10.49 -11.95
N ALA A 29 -9.13 11.52 -11.20
CA ALA A 29 -8.40 11.35 -9.94
C ALA A 29 -9.23 10.59 -8.89
N ASP A 30 -10.53 10.88 -8.79
CA ASP A 30 -11.44 10.21 -7.86
C ASP A 30 -11.63 8.72 -8.23
N ARG A 31 -11.81 8.41 -9.53
CA ARG A 31 -11.86 7.02 -10.02
C ARG A 31 -10.58 6.26 -9.67
N GLU A 32 -9.42 6.88 -9.88
CA GLU A 32 -8.13 6.25 -9.58
C GLU A 32 -7.92 6.06 -8.08
N ARG A 33 -8.33 7.04 -7.26
CA ARG A 33 -8.32 6.92 -5.79
C ARG A 33 -9.20 5.77 -5.32
N PHE A 34 -10.40 5.64 -5.87
CA PHE A 34 -11.30 4.52 -5.57
C PHE A 34 -10.68 3.18 -5.97
N ARG A 35 -10.12 3.08 -7.19
CA ARG A 35 -9.45 1.87 -7.67
C ARG A 35 -8.32 1.43 -6.73
N ARG A 36 -7.47 2.36 -6.31
CA ARG A 36 -6.37 2.09 -5.36
C ARG A 36 -6.89 1.69 -3.99
N GLY A 37 -7.93 2.37 -3.49
CA GLY A 37 -8.56 2.04 -2.21
C GLY A 37 -9.14 0.62 -2.21
N LYS A 38 -9.89 0.26 -3.24
CA LYS A 38 -10.43 -1.10 -3.43
C LYS A 38 -9.32 -2.15 -3.43
N TRP A 39 -8.24 -1.90 -4.18
CA TRP A 39 -7.11 -2.82 -4.23
C TRP A 39 -6.41 -2.97 -2.87
N ALA A 40 -6.23 -1.86 -2.14
CA ALA A 40 -5.67 -1.90 -0.79
C ALA A 40 -6.54 -2.69 0.20
N CYS A 41 -7.87 -2.60 0.09
CA CYS A 41 -8.79 -3.41 0.90
C CYS A 41 -8.62 -4.90 0.61
N PHE A 42 -8.60 -5.31 -0.67
CA PHE A 42 -8.40 -6.71 -1.04
C PHE A 42 -7.05 -7.24 -0.59
N LYS A 43 -5.99 -6.43 -0.70
CA LYS A 43 -4.67 -6.81 -0.17
C LYS A 43 -4.73 -7.10 1.33
N ARG A 44 -5.35 -6.22 2.13
CA ARG A 44 -5.47 -6.42 3.58
C ARG A 44 -6.27 -7.67 3.94
N LEU A 45 -7.32 -7.97 3.17
CA LEU A 45 -8.10 -9.20 3.36
C LEU A 45 -7.27 -10.44 3.01
N ASN A 46 -6.46 -10.38 1.96
CA ASN A 46 -5.51 -11.45 1.65
C ASN A 46 -4.48 -11.64 2.76
N ASP A 47 -3.93 -10.56 3.30
CA ASP A 47 -2.98 -10.62 4.41
C ASP A 47 -3.63 -11.27 5.65
N LEU A 48 -4.92 -10.98 5.94
CA LEU A 48 -5.68 -11.61 7.02
C LEU A 48 -5.94 -13.11 6.80
N TYR A 49 -6.13 -13.51 5.55
CA TYR A 49 -6.25 -14.91 5.16
C TYR A 49 -4.94 -15.66 5.39
N LEU A 50 -3.81 -15.11 4.90
CA LEU A 50 -2.48 -15.68 5.09
C LEU A 50 -2.10 -15.79 6.57
N ASP A 51 -2.40 -14.76 7.38
CA ASP A 51 -2.23 -14.81 8.84
C ASP A 51 -3.06 -15.93 9.49
N GLY A 52 -4.27 -16.19 8.96
CA GLY A 52 -5.08 -17.35 9.39
C GLY A 52 -4.36 -18.67 9.16
N ILE A 53 -3.83 -18.87 7.95
CA ILE A 53 -3.07 -20.05 7.58
C ILE A 53 -1.86 -20.23 8.51
N ASP A 54 -1.09 -19.17 8.74
CA ASP A 54 0.11 -19.21 9.58
C ASP A 54 -0.19 -19.57 11.04
N VAL A 55 -1.36 -19.17 11.55
CA VAL A 55 -1.84 -19.49 12.91
C VAL A 55 -2.53 -20.88 12.97
N GLY A 56 -2.65 -21.58 11.84
CA GLY A 56 -3.35 -22.87 11.75
C GLY A 56 -4.87 -22.76 11.83
N ARG A 57 -5.43 -21.57 11.56
CA ARG A 57 -6.87 -21.33 11.51
C ARG A 57 -7.33 -21.26 10.05
N GLU A 58 -8.22 -22.16 9.70
CA GLU A 58 -8.88 -22.12 8.40
C GLU A 58 -9.83 -20.92 8.34
N ARG A 59 -9.48 -19.93 7.51
CA ARG A 59 -10.30 -18.74 7.26
C ARG A 59 -10.65 -18.70 5.78
N HIS A 60 -11.93 -18.58 5.48
CA HIS A 60 -12.40 -18.36 4.12
C HIS A 60 -12.95 -16.95 3.99
N ILE A 61 -12.38 -16.16 3.08
CA ILE A 61 -12.80 -14.78 2.83
C ILE A 61 -13.35 -14.67 1.42
N TYR A 62 -14.64 -14.33 1.33
CA TYR A 62 -15.34 -14.01 0.08
C TYR A 62 -15.97 -12.63 0.20
N VAL A 63 -15.72 -11.75 -0.77
CA VAL A 63 -16.24 -10.38 -0.78
C VAL A 63 -16.96 -10.10 -2.09
N VAL A 64 -18.18 -9.56 -2.00
CA VAL A 64 -18.95 -9.05 -3.14
C VAL A 64 -19.15 -7.55 -2.98
N VAL A 65 -18.70 -6.79 -3.96
CA VAL A 65 -18.94 -5.34 -4.05
C VAL A 65 -19.91 -5.08 -5.19
N SER A 66 -21.11 -4.60 -4.87
CA SER A 66 -22.04 -4.08 -5.87
C SER A 66 -21.77 -2.59 -6.10
N THR A 67 -21.64 -2.20 -7.37
CA THR A 67 -21.48 -0.82 -7.79
C THR A 67 -22.66 -0.45 -8.65
N LYS A 68 -23.50 0.48 -8.16
CA LYS A 68 -24.61 1.03 -8.92
C LYS A 68 -24.14 2.33 -9.59
N ALA A 69 -24.22 2.39 -10.92
CA ALA A 69 -23.99 3.64 -11.64
C ALA A 69 -25.18 4.58 -11.41
N LYS A 70 -24.92 5.85 -11.12
CA LYS A 70 -25.96 6.87 -11.01
C LYS A 70 -26.22 7.41 -12.43
N GLY A 71 -27.31 6.98 -13.08
CA GLY A 71 -27.62 7.36 -14.48
C GLY A 71 -28.79 6.59 -15.08
N ARG A 72 -29.16 6.92 -16.34
CA ARG A 72 -30.34 6.39 -17.05
C ARG A 72 -30.27 4.89 -17.34
N ASP A 73 -29.07 4.31 -17.39
CA ASP A 73 -28.82 2.87 -17.41
C ASP A 73 -28.38 2.41 -16.01
N GLU A 74 -29.32 1.84 -15.27
CA GLU A 74 -29.13 1.32 -13.90
C GLU A 74 -28.42 -0.05 -13.89
N SER A 75 -27.37 -0.22 -14.72
CA SER A 75 -26.62 -1.48 -14.72
C SER A 75 -25.85 -1.62 -13.40
N THR A 76 -26.23 -2.59 -12.57
CA THR A 76 -25.47 -2.94 -11.36
C THR A 76 -24.27 -3.80 -11.76
N ARG A 77 -23.06 -3.35 -11.40
CA ARG A 77 -21.83 -4.10 -11.63
C ARG A 77 -21.39 -4.77 -10.34
N TYR A 78 -21.18 -6.08 -10.39
CA TYR A 78 -20.61 -6.82 -9.27
C TYR A 78 -19.11 -7.00 -9.47
N THR A 79 -18.35 -6.93 -8.39
CA THR A 79 -16.97 -7.40 -8.35
C THR A 79 -16.81 -8.33 -7.16
N THR A 80 -16.26 -9.50 -7.41
CA THR A 80 -16.00 -10.50 -6.37
C THR A 80 -14.50 -10.55 -6.06
N TYR A 81 -14.19 -10.98 -4.84
CA TYR A 81 -12.85 -11.37 -4.41
C TYR A 81 -12.99 -12.69 -3.65
N ASN A 82 -12.20 -13.69 -4.05
CA ASN A 82 -12.09 -14.98 -3.40
C ASN A 82 -10.63 -15.17 -2.97
N SER A 83 -10.44 -15.54 -1.70
CA SER A 83 -9.14 -15.84 -1.11
C SER A 83 -8.55 -17.19 -1.58
N HIS A 84 -9.39 -18.09 -2.09
CA HIS A 84 -9.01 -19.44 -2.51
C HIS A 84 -9.02 -19.50 -4.03
N PRO A 85 -7.87 -19.39 -4.71
CA PRO A 85 -7.84 -19.36 -6.17
C PRO A 85 -8.12 -20.73 -6.82
N ASN A 86 -7.92 -21.82 -6.08
CA ASN A 86 -8.11 -23.18 -6.58
C ASN A 86 -9.49 -23.77 -6.25
N GLU A 87 -10.27 -23.04 -5.45
CA GLU A 87 -11.59 -23.46 -5.01
C GLU A 87 -12.52 -22.26 -5.20
N ASP A 88 -13.51 -22.38 -6.09
CA ASP A 88 -14.56 -21.38 -6.27
C ASP A 88 -15.53 -21.40 -5.07
N TRP A 89 -14.96 -21.21 -3.88
CA TRP A 89 -15.66 -21.13 -2.64
C TRP A 89 -16.50 -19.86 -2.62
N VAL A 90 -17.76 -20.03 -3.00
CA VAL A 90 -18.83 -19.06 -2.80
C VAL A 90 -19.69 -19.61 -1.65
N PRO A 91 -19.85 -18.86 -0.55
CA PRO A 91 -20.66 -19.34 0.56
C PRO A 91 -22.10 -19.59 0.07
N PRO A 92 -22.64 -20.82 0.24
CA PRO A 92 -23.98 -21.12 -0.19
C PRO A 92 -25.01 -20.30 0.59
N PHE A 93 -26.14 -19.99 -0.05
CA PHE A 93 -27.18 -19.11 0.50
C PHE A 93 -27.62 -19.52 1.90
N ASP A 94 -27.82 -20.82 2.13
CA ASP A 94 -28.28 -21.35 3.42
C ASP A 94 -27.24 -21.13 4.52
N MET A 95 -25.94 -21.28 4.23
CA MET A 95 -24.90 -21.00 5.21
C MET A 95 -24.84 -19.52 5.59
N VAL A 96 -25.01 -18.63 4.60
CA VAL A 96 -25.09 -17.19 4.87
C VAL A 96 -26.30 -16.92 5.73
N THR A 97 -27.47 -17.44 5.39
CA THR A 97 -28.72 -17.11 6.09
C THR A 97 -28.76 -17.64 7.52
N ASN A 98 -28.19 -18.83 7.76
CA ASN A 98 -28.19 -19.46 9.08
C ASN A 98 -27.15 -18.87 10.04
N HIS A 99 -26.03 -18.35 9.53
CA HIS A 99 -24.94 -17.79 10.35
C HIS A 99 -24.86 -16.26 10.26
N TRP A 100 -25.80 -15.63 9.55
CA TRP A 100 -25.90 -14.17 9.46
C TRP A 100 -27.04 -13.66 10.35
N PRO A 101 -26.81 -12.63 11.19
CA PRO A 101 -25.56 -11.89 11.37
C PRO A 101 -24.82 -12.36 12.63
N GLN A 102 -23.87 -13.31 12.52
CA GLN A 102 -22.89 -13.56 13.59
C GLN A 102 -21.85 -12.44 13.54
N THR A 103 -22.19 -11.33 14.21
CA THR A 103 -21.46 -10.07 14.07
C THR A 103 -20.51 -9.88 15.23
N ASP A 104 -19.21 -9.96 14.97
CA ASP A 104 -18.26 -9.22 15.78
C ASP A 104 -18.36 -7.75 15.37
N GLN A 105 -19.02 -6.94 16.20
CA GLN A 105 -19.13 -5.50 15.96
C GLN A 105 -17.85 -4.81 16.41
N TRP A 106 -17.18 -4.20 15.44
CA TRP A 106 -16.04 -3.31 15.68
C TRP A 106 -16.48 -1.87 15.43
N ALA A 107 -16.68 -1.11 16.49
CA ALA A 107 -16.92 0.32 16.46
C ALA A 107 -15.61 1.09 16.23
N PRO A 108 -15.64 2.33 15.71
CA PRO A 108 -14.45 3.19 15.63
C PRO A 108 -13.69 3.30 16.96
N LYS A 109 -14.42 3.26 18.09
CA LYS A 109 -13.88 3.26 19.46
C LYS A 109 -12.96 2.06 19.75
N ASP A 110 -13.17 0.92 19.09
CA ASP A 110 -12.34 -0.28 19.27
C ASP A 110 -10.98 -0.13 18.57
N PHE A 111 -10.87 0.82 17.64
CA PHE A 111 -9.64 1.19 16.94
C PHE A 111 -8.97 2.44 17.52
N GLU A 112 -9.65 3.15 18.43
CA GLU A 112 -9.02 4.20 19.22
C GLU A 112 -8.06 3.52 20.20
N ARG A 113 -6.76 3.50 19.83
CA ARG A 113 -5.68 3.05 20.71
C ARG A 113 -5.93 3.61 22.11
N LYS A 114 -6.13 2.72 23.09
CA LYS A 114 -5.81 3.06 24.49
C LYS A 114 -4.34 3.43 24.50
N GLN A 115 -4.01 4.72 24.44
CA GLN A 115 -2.63 5.22 24.51
C GLN A 115 -1.93 4.90 25.86
N GLY A 116 -2.55 4.10 26.74
CA GLY A 116 -2.05 3.88 28.09
C GLY A 116 -1.41 2.53 28.37
N LYS A 117 -1.96 1.41 27.88
CA LYS A 117 -1.53 0.06 28.28
C LYS A 117 -1.90 -0.91 27.15
N ASP A 118 -1.02 -1.85 26.83
CA ASP A 118 -1.14 -2.91 25.79
C ASP A 118 -0.41 -2.66 24.45
N LEU A 119 0.64 -1.84 24.46
CA LEU A 119 1.75 -1.95 23.49
C LEU A 119 2.82 -2.98 23.90
N GLN A 120 2.47 -3.93 24.79
CA GLN A 120 3.37 -4.98 25.26
C GLN A 120 2.91 -6.38 24.80
N LYS A 121 2.83 -6.61 23.49
CA LYS A 121 3.08 -7.93 22.83
C LYS A 121 2.85 -7.86 21.32
N THR A 122 3.53 -6.94 20.67
CA THR A 122 3.88 -7.11 19.25
C THR A 122 5.20 -6.36 19.04
N GLN A 123 6.24 -6.84 19.72
CA GLN A 123 7.60 -6.48 19.36
C GLN A 123 8.01 -7.33 18.15
N ASN A 124 8.64 -6.65 17.19
CA ASN A 124 9.05 -7.06 15.85
C ASN A 124 7.92 -6.80 14.83
N SER A 125 7.76 -5.62 14.25
CA SER A 125 8.79 -4.85 13.53
C SER A 125 8.55 -3.34 13.65
N GLN A 126 9.62 -2.62 13.99
CA GLN A 126 9.63 -1.25 14.48
C GLN A 126 9.10 -0.20 13.48
N ALA A 127 8.47 0.79 14.09
CA ALA A 127 7.97 2.02 13.53
C ALA A 127 9.04 2.88 12.84
N ALA A 128 8.56 3.67 11.88
CA ALA A 128 9.28 4.79 11.30
C ALA A 128 9.74 5.77 12.38
N THR A 129 11.05 5.90 12.54
CA THR A 129 11.69 7.03 13.22
C THR A 129 12.49 7.83 12.19
N ASN A 130 12.42 9.14 12.37
CA ASN A 130 13.15 10.23 11.74
C ASN A 130 14.23 9.91 10.70
N ARG A 131 14.14 10.66 9.59
CA ARG A 131 15.16 10.82 8.55
C ARG A 131 16.56 11.04 9.14
N GLN A 132 17.40 10.02 9.05
CA GLN A 132 18.86 10.11 8.99
C GLN A 132 19.29 9.16 7.85
N PRO A 133 20.18 9.57 6.93
CA PRO A 133 20.61 8.71 5.84
C PRO A 133 21.43 7.54 6.40
N ARG A 134 20.85 6.34 6.43
CA ARG A 134 21.50 5.10 6.88
C ARG A 134 22.27 4.37 5.77
N PHE A 135 22.99 5.11 4.95
CA PHE A 135 24.00 4.51 4.08
C PHE A 135 25.33 5.14 4.41
N THR A 136 26.04 4.52 5.35
CA THR A 136 27.49 4.67 5.41
C THR A 136 28.03 3.73 4.34
N ILE A 137 28.47 4.27 3.21
CA ILE A 137 29.21 3.49 2.21
C ILE A 137 30.52 3.10 2.92
N PRO A 138 30.76 1.80 3.20
CA PRO A 138 32.03 1.41 3.79
C PRO A 138 33.14 1.72 2.78
N ALA A 139 34.24 2.31 3.26
CA ALA A 139 35.42 2.45 2.44
C ALA A 139 35.87 1.05 1.99
N PRO A 140 36.25 0.85 0.72
CA PRO A 140 36.71 -0.44 0.25
C PRO A 140 37.93 -0.88 1.08
N PRO A 141 38.08 -2.17 1.39
CA PRO A 141 39.20 -2.65 2.18
C PRO A 141 40.52 -2.29 1.47
N ALA A 142 41.51 -1.85 2.25
CA ALA A 142 42.85 -1.60 1.75
C ALA A 142 43.40 -2.92 1.19
N LEU A 143 43.54 -2.96 -0.13
CA LEU A 143 44.05 -4.12 -0.84
C LEU A 143 45.57 -4.12 -0.69
N ASN A 144 46.05 -4.69 0.42
CA ASN A 144 47.48 -4.94 0.64
C ASN A 144 47.90 -6.08 -0.29
N LEU A 145 48.15 -5.76 -1.55
CA LEU A 145 48.79 -6.67 -2.47
C LEU A 145 50.20 -6.95 -1.93
N PRO A 146 50.60 -8.22 -1.73
CA PRO A 146 51.99 -8.54 -1.45
C PRO A 146 52.79 -8.03 -2.65
N LEU A 147 53.62 -7.02 -2.39
CA LEU A 147 54.71 -6.52 -3.23
C LEU A 147 54.50 -6.85 -4.70
N THR A 148 53.78 -5.98 -5.43
CA THR A 148 54.00 -5.91 -6.88
C THR A 148 55.51 -5.75 -7.06
N PRO A 149 56.20 -6.70 -7.72
CA PRO A 149 57.62 -6.57 -7.93
C PRO A 149 57.83 -5.24 -8.64
N ILE A 150 58.53 -4.33 -7.97
CA ILE A 150 59.01 -3.12 -8.60
C ILE A 150 59.90 -3.64 -9.71
N LEU A 151 59.50 -3.42 -10.97
CA LEU A 151 60.36 -3.57 -12.14
C LEU A 151 61.46 -2.49 -12.05
N ALA A 152 62.38 -2.65 -11.10
CA ALA A 152 63.62 -1.89 -10.98
C ALA A 152 64.85 -2.77 -11.27
N GLU A 153 64.64 -4.01 -11.71
CA GLU A 153 65.69 -4.90 -12.19
C GLU A 153 65.43 -5.32 -13.64
N PHE A 154 65.29 -4.34 -14.54
CA PHE A 154 65.52 -4.56 -15.97
C PHE A 154 66.23 -3.34 -16.58
N ALA A 155 67.55 -3.32 -16.34
CA ALA A 155 68.64 -2.94 -17.25
C ALA A 155 68.81 -1.45 -17.67
N PRO A 156 70.01 -1.02 -18.08
CA PRO A 156 71.26 -1.78 -18.32
C PRO A 156 72.41 -1.54 -17.32
#